data_AF-A0AAI9BCF8-F1
#
_entry.id   AF-A0AAI9BCF8-F1
#
_cell.length_a   1.000
_cell.length_b   1.000
_cell.length_c   1.000
_cell.angle_alpha   90.00
_cell.angle_beta   90.00
_cell.angle_gamma   90.00
#
_symmetry.space_group_name_H-M   'P 1'
#
loop_
_entity.id
_entity.type
_entity.pdbx_description
1 polymer ?
#
loop_
_entity_poly.entity_id
_entity_poly.type
_entity_poly.pdbx_seq_one_letter_code
_entity_poly.pdbx_strand_id
1 'polypeptide(L)'
;GGLNLYTYAPNPVSWIDPLGLSCYFNSKSNRWHDRQTGRFTKRPTDPSELVHNGRIDKADIDVWASQGGIPNTWGHDPLKFPSGGFKYDAGNYTVHGHGANPSAAAKFPNSNAANGPTASMKNTSTGEVFRTDGTWGTFKSDANGAHIPLDGSPY
;
A
#
# COMPACT_ATOMS: atom_id res chain seq x y z
N GLY A 1 24.19 16.72 -25.40
CA GLY A 1 23.43 17.95 -25.11
C GLY A 1 22.01 17.75 -25.59
N GLY A 2 20.95 18.19 -24.92
CA GLY A 2 20.78 18.83 -23.63
C GLY A 2 19.27 18.71 -23.35
N LEU A 3 18.87 18.26 -22.16
CA LEU A 3 17.46 18.18 -21.81
C LEU A 3 16.97 19.61 -21.51
N ASN A 4 15.96 20.03 -22.27
CA ASN A 4 15.41 21.38 -22.24
C ASN A 4 14.55 21.55 -20.97
N LEU A 5 14.89 22.53 -20.13
CA LEU A 5 14.37 22.72 -18.77
C LEU A 5 13.02 23.48 -18.70
N TYR A 6 12.34 23.70 -19.83
CA TYR A 6 11.11 24.51 -19.90
C TYR A 6 10.01 23.88 -20.77
N THR A 7 9.59 22.66 -20.45
CA THR A 7 8.29 22.17 -20.90
C THR A 7 7.35 22.05 -19.71
N TYR A 8 6.45 23.03 -19.62
CA TYR A 8 5.24 22.95 -18.81
C TYR A 8 4.34 21.89 -19.44
N ALA A 9 4.26 20.71 -18.82
CA ALA A 9 3.30 19.68 -19.20
C ALA A 9 2.08 19.80 -18.27
N PRO A 10 0.92 20.31 -18.74
CA PRO A 10 -0.31 20.21 -17.98
C PRO A 10 -0.87 18.80 -18.21
N ASN A 11 -0.50 17.85 -17.35
CA ASN A 11 -1.25 16.61 -17.11
C ASN A 11 -1.02 16.16 -15.65
N PRO A 12 -2.08 15.94 -14.86
CA PRO A 12 -2.00 15.86 -13.40
C PRO A 12 -1.69 14.44 -12.90
N VAL A 13 -0.82 14.35 -11.88
CA VAL A 13 -0.88 13.37 -10.79
C VAL A 13 -0.93 11.88 -11.19
N SER A 14 0.11 11.39 -11.84
CA SER A 14 0.51 9.99 -11.70
C SER A 14 1.94 10.00 -11.20
N TRP A 15 2.17 9.52 -9.97
CA TRP A 15 3.52 9.27 -9.50
C TRP A 15 4.13 8.26 -10.46
N ILE A 16 5.03 8.75 -11.31
CA ILE A 16 5.91 7.89 -12.07
C ILE A 16 6.78 7.24 -11.01
N ASP A 17 6.55 5.97 -10.73
CA ASP A 17 7.50 5.12 -10.02
C ASP A 17 8.80 5.12 -10.84
N PRO A 18 9.81 5.93 -10.49
CA PRO A 18 10.95 6.18 -11.37
C PRO A 18 11.84 4.94 -11.50
N LEU A 19 11.64 3.95 -10.64
CA LEU A 19 12.39 2.71 -10.59
C LEU A 19 11.61 1.51 -11.15
N GLY A 20 10.32 1.68 -11.47
CA GLY A 20 9.48 0.61 -12.02
C GLY A 20 9.26 -0.56 -11.07
N LEU A 21 9.46 -0.36 -9.77
CA LEU A 21 9.43 -1.44 -8.78
C LEU A 21 8.01 -1.89 -8.43
N SER A 22 6.99 -1.12 -8.82
CA SER A 22 5.60 -1.51 -8.61
C SER A 22 5.29 -2.77 -9.40
N CYS A 23 4.75 -3.77 -8.71
CA CYS A 23 4.38 -5.07 -9.27
C CYS A 23 2.96 -5.45 -8.86
N TYR A 24 2.41 -6.43 -9.57
CA TYR A 24 1.08 -6.95 -9.29
C TYR A 24 1.03 -8.45 -9.60
N PHE A 25 0.08 -9.14 -8.99
CA PHE A 25 -0.13 -10.54 -9.24
C PHE A 25 -1.20 -10.76 -10.31
N ASN A 26 -0.83 -11.44 -11.39
CA ASN A 26 -1.77 -11.81 -12.42
C ASN A 26 -2.28 -13.24 -12.16
N SER A 27 -3.55 -13.34 -11.74
CA SER A 27 -4.19 -14.63 -11.44
C SER A 27 -4.36 -15.53 -12.65
N LYS A 28 -4.41 -15.00 -13.88
CA LYS A 28 -4.53 -15.81 -15.11
C LYS A 28 -3.23 -16.52 -15.45
N SER A 29 -2.10 -15.85 -15.27
CA SER A 29 -0.77 -16.44 -15.48
C SER A 29 -0.23 -17.13 -14.23
N ASN A 30 -0.82 -16.86 -13.06
CA ASN A 30 -0.33 -17.27 -11.74
C ASN A 30 1.10 -16.78 -11.49
N ARG A 31 1.43 -15.55 -11.95
CA ARG A 31 2.77 -14.95 -11.84
C ARG A 31 2.71 -13.48 -11.44
N TRP A 32 3.81 -13.01 -10.86
CA TRP A 32 4.06 -11.60 -10.62
C TRP A 32 4.51 -10.91 -11.91
N HIS A 33 3.99 -9.71 -12.12
CA HIS A 33 4.34 -8.86 -13.23
C HIS A 33 4.80 -7.50 -12.73
N ASP A 34 5.85 -6.99 -13.35
CA ASP A 34 6.27 -5.60 -13.25
C ASP A 34 5.19 -4.72 -13.90
N ARG A 35 4.70 -3.72 -13.18
CA ARG A 35 3.54 -2.92 -13.60
C ARG A 35 3.92 -1.93 -14.71
N GLN A 36 5.19 -1.53 -14.82
CA GLN A 36 5.68 -0.62 -15.85
C GLN A 36 5.92 -1.33 -17.19
N THR A 37 6.54 -2.51 -17.16
CA THR A 37 7.01 -3.24 -18.34
C THR A 37 6.12 -4.41 -18.73
N GLY A 38 5.25 -4.87 -17.82
CA GLY A 38 4.44 -6.08 -17.98
C GLY A 38 5.23 -7.39 -17.95
N ARG A 39 6.55 -7.33 -17.75
CA ARG A 39 7.42 -8.52 -17.72
C ARG A 39 7.21 -9.30 -16.43
N PHE A 40 7.49 -10.60 -16.48
CA PHE A 40 7.47 -11.41 -15.27
C PHE A 40 8.53 -10.95 -14.29
N THR A 41 8.16 -10.90 -13.01
CA THR A 41 9.05 -10.63 -11.89
C THR A 41 8.87 -11.70 -10.81
N LYS A 42 9.68 -11.64 -9.76
CA LYS A 42 9.54 -12.47 -8.56
C LYS A 42 8.50 -11.86 -7.62
N ARG A 43 8.05 -12.63 -6.63
CA ARG A 43 7.29 -12.08 -5.51
C ARG A 43 8.12 -10.96 -4.85
N PRO A 44 7.54 -9.77 -4.62
CA PRO A 44 8.28 -8.66 -4.01
C PRO A 44 8.68 -9.00 -2.58
N THR A 45 9.87 -8.56 -2.19
CA THR A 45 10.35 -8.72 -0.80
C THR A 45 9.88 -7.55 0.06
N ASP A 46 9.88 -6.34 -0.51
CA ASP A 46 9.34 -5.15 0.12
C ASP A 46 7.87 -4.98 -0.31
N PRO A 47 6.90 -4.99 0.61
CA PRO A 47 5.49 -4.84 0.25
C PRO A 47 5.17 -3.46 -0.36
N SER A 48 6.03 -2.44 -0.19
CA SER A 48 5.85 -1.15 -0.87
C SER A 48 5.93 -1.26 -2.40
N GLU A 49 6.58 -2.30 -2.93
CA GLU A 49 6.56 -2.66 -4.35
C GLU A 49 5.15 -3.06 -4.84
N LEU A 50 4.15 -3.21 -3.96
CA LEU A 50 2.76 -3.45 -4.36
C LEU A 50 1.99 -2.14 -4.58
N VAL A 51 2.53 -1.01 -4.15
CA VAL A 51 1.85 0.28 -4.24
C VAL A 51 2.02 0.86 -5.63
N HIS A 52 0.90 1.30 -6.20
CA HIS A 52 0.88 1.98 -7.48
C HIS A 52 -0.04 3.20 -7.41
N ASN A 53 0.49 4.36 -7.80
CA ASN A 53 -0.23 5.65 -7.73
C ASN A 53 -0.87 5.91 -6.35
N GLY A 54 -0.14 5.57 -5.28
CA GLY A 54 -0.60 5.77 -3.91
C GLY A 54 -1.77 4.89 -3.50
N ARG A 55 -1.98 3.75 -4.16
CA ARG A 55 -3.03 2.76 -3.86
C ARG A 55 -2.44 1.36 -3.89
N ILE A 56 -3.14 0.40 -3.29
CA ILE A 56 -2.71 -1.01 -3.26
C ILE A 56 -3.91 -1.94 -3.40
N ASP A 57 -3.75 -3.00 -4.17
CA ASP A 57 -4.80 -4.01 -4.39
C ASP A 57 -4.77 -5.07 -3.27
N LYS A 58 -5.93 -5.36 -2.66
CA LYS A 58 -6.02 -6.36 -1.58
C LYS A 58 -5.62 -7.77 -2.04
N ALA A 59 -5.99 -8.12 -3.27
CA ALA A 59 -5.63 -9.41 -3.86
C ALA A 59 -4.11 -9.60 -3.95
N ASP A 60 -3.36 -8.54 -4.28
CA ASP A 60 -1.91 -8.59 -4.36
C ASP A 60 -1.28 -8.83 -2.97
N ILE A 61 -1.78 -8.15 -1.94
CA ILE A 61 -1.34 -8.38 -0.54
C ILE A 61 -1.60 -9.82 -0.11
N ASP A 62 -2.78 -10.36 -0.42
CA ASP A 62 -3.15 -11.73 -0.03
C ASP A 62 -2.23 -12.76 -0.67
N VAL A 63 -1.95 -12.60 -1.96
CA VAL A 63 -1.03 -13.51 -2.66
C VAL A 63 0.39 -13.33 -2.17
N TRP A 64 0.84 -12.09 -1.92
CA TRP A 64 2.15 -11.80 -1.35
C TRP A 64 2.35 -12.47 0.01
N ALA A 65 1.37 -12.37 0.90
CA ALA A 65 1.39 -12.98 2.22
C ALA A 65 1.34 -14.50 2.12
N SER A 66 0.42 -15.05 1.33
CA SER A 66 0.25 -16.50 1.14
C SER A 66 1.51 -17.16 0.58
N GLN A 67 2.09 -16.63 -0.51
CA GLN A 67 3.32 -17.15 -1.09
C GLN A 67 4.55 -16.89 -0.21
N GLY A 68 4.49 -15.89 0.67
CA GLY A 68 5.50 -15.65 1.70
C GLY A 68 5.38 -16.56 2.92
N GLY A 69 4.30 -17.35 3.04
CA GLY A 69 4.00 -18.11 4.25
C GLY A 69 3.75 -17.23 5.47
N ILE A 70 3.26 -16.00 5.27
CA ILE A 70 3.08 -14.99 6.32
C ILE A 70 1.65 -15.11 6.87
N PRO A 71 1.46 -15.55 8.13
CA PRO A 71 0.13 -15.72 8.68
C PRO A 71 -0.55 -14.38 8.96
N ASN A 72 -1.88 -14.35 8.85
CA ASN A 72 -2.68 -13.24 9.35
C ASN A 72 -2.73 -13.29 10.89
N THR A 73 -2.24 -12.25 11.54
CA THR A 73 -2.16 -12.10 13.01
C THR A 73 -3.09 -11.01 13.54
N TRP A 74 -4.12 -10.66 12.76
CA TRP A 74 -5.11 -9.64 13.14
C TRP A 74 -5.77 -9.95 14.48
N GLY A 75 -5.72 -8.97 15.37
CA GLY A 75 -6.54 -8.95 16.58
C GLY A 75 -7.86 -8.26 16.29
N HIS A 76 -8.97 -8.97 16.44
CA HIS A 76 -10.31 -8.42 16.22
C HIS A 76 -10.61 -7.28 17.20
N ASP A 77 -10.87 -6.07 16.68
CA ASP A 77 -11.25 -4.88 17.44
C ASP A 77 -12.48 -4.23 16.77
N PRO A 78 -13.70 -4.64 17.15
CA PRO A 78 -14.93 -4.20 16.49
C PRO A 78 -15.33 -2.77 16.86
N LEU A 79 -14.72 -2.20 17.91
CA LEU A 79 -14.97 -0.81 18.30
C LEU A 79 -14.16 0.14 17.44
N LYS A 80 -12.89 -0.21 17.17
CA LYS A 80 -11.99 0.61 16.37
C LYS A 80 -12.14 0.35 14.87
N PHE A 81 -12.39 -0.89 14.48
CA PHE A 81 -12.49 -1.35 13.11
C PHE A 81 -13.67 -2.32 12.97
N PRO A 82 -14.91 -1.81 12.91
CA PRO A 82 -16.14 -2.63 12.95
C PRO A 82 -16.22 -3.69 11.85
N SER A 83 -15.67 -3.40 10.67
CA SER A 83 -15.63 -4.33 9.54
C SER A 83 -14.43 -5.28 9.57
N GLY A 84 -13.50 -5.10 10.51
CA GLY A 84 -12.32 -5.95 10.67
C GLY A 84 -11.10 -5.48 9.87
N GLY A 85 -10.18 -6.42 9.64
CA GLY A 85 -8.90 -6.15 9.03
C GLY A 85 -7.98 -7.37 8.97
N PHE A 86 -6.71 -7.12 8.69
CA PHE A 86 -5.65 -8.10 8.60
C PHE A 86 -4.32 -7.51 9.08
N LYS A 87 -3.42 -8.38 9.55
CA LYS A 87 -2.05 -8.00 9.87
C LYS A 87 -1.08 -9.10 9.46
N TYR A 88 -0.16 -8.76 8.59
CA TYR A 88 0.93 -9.63 8.14
C TYR A 88 2.25 -9.11 8.69
N ASP A 89 3.03 -9.99 9.32
CA ASP A 89 4.36 -9.68 9.83
C ASP A 89 5.40 -10.56 9.10
N ALA A 90 6.14 -9.95 8.19
CA ALA A 90 7.18 -10.61 7.40
C ALA A 90 8.57 -10.53 8.05
N GLY A 91 8.66 -10.02 9.29
CA GLY A 91 9.92 -9.82 10.01
C GLY A 91 10.63 -8.51 9.67
N ASN A 92 10.89 -8.25 8.38
CA ASN A 92 11.47 -6.97 7.90
C ASN A 92 10.42 -5.88 7.61
N TYR A 93 9.18 -6.30 7.35
CA TYR A 93 8.05 -5.40 7.14
C TYR A 93 6.80 -5.93 7.83
N THR A 94 5.92 -5.01 8.23
CA THR A 94 4.55 -5.35 8.63
C THR A 94 3.57 -4.66 7.70
N VAL A 95 2.52 -5.37 7.29
CA VAL A 95 1.39 -4.83 6.55
C VAL A 95 0.16 -4.93 7.43
N HIS A 96 -0.48 -3.82 7.70
CA HIS A 96 -1.67 -3.73 8.53
C HIS A 96 -2.77 -3.06 7.71
N GLY A 97 -3.82 -3.80 7.38
CA GLY A 97 -4.98 -3.23 6.74
C GLY A 97 -6.25 -3.40 7.54
N HIS A 98 -7.15 -2.45 7.40
CA HIS A 98 -8.41 -2.41 8.13
C HIS A 98 -9.43 -1.61 7.32
N GLY A 99 -10.71 -1.80 7.62
CA GLY A 99 -11.79 -0.98 7.07
C GLY A 99 -11.80 0.45 7.58
N ALA A 100 -12.89 1.19 7.34
CA ALA A 100 -13.04 2.55 7.84
C ALA A 100 -12.93 2.60 9.38
N ASN A 101 -12.22 3.60 9.90
CA ASN A 101 -12.06 3.86 11.33
C ASN A 101 -13.06 4.94 11.77
N PRO A 102 -14.07 4.62 12.61
CA PRO A 102 -15.08 5.59 13.04
C PRO A 102 -14.49 6.80 13.79
N SER A 103 -13.40 6.60 14.54
CA SER A 103 -12.71 7.71 15.22
C SER A 103 -12.01 8.65 14.24
N ALA A 104 -11.51 8.14 13.13
CA ALA A 104 -10.96 8.96 12.05
C ALA A 104 -12.08 9.70 11.32
N ALA A 105 -13.22 9.04 11.05
CA ALA A 105 -14.37 9.68 10.43
C ALA A 105 -14.92 10.85 11.27
N ALA A 106 -14.95 10.71 12.60
CA ALA A 106 -15.39 11.78 13.49
C ALA A 106 -14.45 13.00 13.54
N LYS A 107 -13.13 12.78 13.43
CA LYS A 107 -12.11 13.85 13.60
C LYS A 107 -11.58 14.42 12.29
N PHE A 108 -11.49 13.58 11.26
CA PHE A 108 -10.87 13.82 9.96
C PHE A 108 -11.72 13.17 8.86
N PRO A 109 -12.95 13.66 8.62
CA PRO A 109 -13.94 12.99 7.78
C PRO A 109 -13.47 12.73 6.34
N ASN A 110 -12.54 13.56 5.83
CA ASN A 110 -12.00 13.42 4.47
C ASN A 110 -10.71 12.59 4.40
N SER A 111 -10.26 12.00 5.50
CA SER A 111 -9.05 11.17 5.52
C SER A 111 -9.27 9.80 4.89
N ASN A 112 -8.19 9.18 4.40
CA ASN A 112 -8.23 7.82 3.84
C ASN A 112 -8.78 6.83 4.86
N ALA A 113 -8.29 6.91 6.11
CA ALA A 113 -8.74 6.05 7.21
C ALA A 113 -10.20 6.26 7.61
N ALA A 114 -10.79 7.42 7.34
CA ALA A 114 -12.21 7.68 7.54
C ALA A 114 -13.08 7.05 6.44
N ASN A 115 -12.60 7.08 5.20
CA ASN A 115 -13.43 6.81 4.02
C ASN A 115 -13.44 5.36 3.56
N GLY A 116 -12.48 4.54 3.94
CA GLY A 116 -12.53 3.17 3.47
C GLY A 116 -11.33 2.33 3.83
N PRO A 117 -11.32 1.08 3.34
CA PRO A 117 -10.24 0.18 3.65
C PRO A 117 -8.92 0.80 3.25
N THR A 118 -7.98 0.70 4.16
CA THR A 118 -6.62 1.17 3.96
C THR A 118 -5.65 0.11 4.42
N ALA A 119 -4.43 0.16 3.89
CA ALA A 119 -3.30 -0.59 4.37
C ALA A 119 -2.18 0.38 4.74
N SER A 120 -1.41 0.01 5.76
CA SER A 120 -0.17 0.66 6.14
C SER A 120 0.94 -0.37 6.11
N MET A 121 2.11 0.04 5.60
CA MET A 121 3.29 -0.82 5.52
C MET A 121 4.39 -0.17 6.33
N LYS A 122 4.93 -0.90 7.30
CA LYS A 122 5.98 -0.42 8.18
C LYS A 122 7.26 -1.22 7.96
N ASN A 123 8.39 -0.55 7.76
CA ASN A 123 9.71 -1.13 7.83
C ASN A 123 10.07 -1.34 9.32
N THR A 124 10.34 -2.58 9.72
CA THR A 124 10.57 -2.90 11.15
C THR A 124 11.93 -2.43 11.64
N SER A 125 12.91 -2.30 10.75
CA SER A 125 14.27 -1.84 11.06
C SER A 125 14.33 -0.33 11.28
N THR A 126 13.66 0.46 10.43
CA THR A 126 13.67 1.93 10.55
C THR A 126 12.51 2.49 11.37
N GLY A 127 11.43 1.70 11.50
CA GLY A 127 10.18 2.15 12.12
C GLY A 127 9.32 3.06 11.24
N GLU A 128 9.78 3.35 10.02
CA GLU A 128 9.08 4.18 9.05
C GLU A 128 7.92 3.45 8.40
N VAL A 129 6.95 4.22 7.91
CA VAL A 129 5.83 3.73 7.12
C VAL A 129 5.91 4.27 5.70
N PHE A 130 5.52 3.44 4.73
CA PHE A 130 5.40 3.85 3.35
C PHE A 130 4.12 4.67 3.17
N ARG A 131 4.17 5.69 2.32
CA ARG A 131 3.08 6.65 2.13
C ARG A 131 2.55 6.63 0.70
N THR A 132 1.36 7.20 0.52
CA THR A 132 0.71 7.36 -0.78
C THR A 132 1.54 8.16 -1.80
N ASP A 133 2.49 8.97 -1.35
CA ASP A 133 3.39 9.76 -2.21
C ASP A 133 4.66 9.00 -2.65
N GLY A 134 4.80 7.73 -2.24
CA GLY A 134 5.95 6.90 -2.57
C GLY A 134 7.15 7.06 -1.63
N THR A 135 7.00 7.80 -0.53
CA THR A 135 8.08 8.03 0.44
C THR A 135 7.95 7.16 1.69
N TRP A 136 9.10 6.89 2.31
CA TRP A 136 9.17 6.38 3.68
C TRP A 136 9.26 7.54 4.68
N GLY A 137 8.65 7.38 5.85
CA GLY A 137 8.97 8.19 7.02
C GLY A 137 8.05 7.93 8.20
N THR A 138 8.06 8.79 9.22
CA THR A 138 7.23 8.56 10.41
C THR A 138 5.73 8.65 10.12
N PHE A 139 4.94 7.81 10.81
CA PHE A 139 3.48 7.85 10.70
C PHE A 139 2.89 9.19 11.16
N LYS A 140 3.45 9.79 12.21
CA LYS A 140 2.91 11.04 12.78
C LYS A 140 3.06 12.25 11.86
N SER A 141 4.11 12.29 11.04
CA SER A 141 4.35 13.43 10.15
C SER A 141 3.37 13.47 8.98
N ASP A 142 2.81 12.32 8.58
CA ASP A 142 1.73 12.24 7.60
C ASP A 142 0.90 10.97 7.84
N ALA A 143 -0.05 11.07 8.76
CA ALA A 143 -0.91 9.95 9.10
C ALA A 143 -1.88 9.61 7.95
N ASN A 144 -2.29 10.60 7.14
CA ASN A 144 -3.23 10.35 6.05
C ASN A 144 -2.55 9.58 4.91
N GLY A 145 -1.35 10.01 4.50
CA GLY A 145 -0.57 9.32 3.48
C GLY A 145 -0.08 7.94 3.93
N ALA A 146 0.12 7.72 5.24
CA ALA A 146 0.46 6.40 5.78
C ALA A 146 -0.70 5.38 5.74
N HIS A 147 -1.94 5.84 5.53
CA HIS A 147 -3.09 4.99 5.26
C HIS A 147 -3.34 4.97 3.75
N ILE A 148 -2.73 3.99 3.08
CA ILE A 148 -2.80 3.84 1.63
C ILE A 148 -4.16 3.21 1.30
N PRO A 149 -4.98 3.84 0.44
CA PRO A 149 -6.24 3.25 -0.02
C PRO A 149 -6.06 1.83 -0.54
N LEU A 150 -6.92 0.93 -0.06
CA LEU A 150 -6.84 -0.50 -0.31
C LEU A 150 -8.01 -0.95 -1.21
N ASP A 151 -7.71 -1.18 -2.47
CA ASP A 151 -8.68 -1.52 -3.50
C ASP A 151 -9.13 -2.99 -3.40
N GLY A 152 -10.43 -3.22 -3.63
CA GLY A 152 -11.02 -4.57 -3.61
C GLY A 152 -11.09 -5.23 -2.21
N SER A 153 -10.84 -4.49 -1.14
CA SER A 153 -10.99 -5.00 0.23
C SER A 153 -12.46 -5.10 0.64
N PRO A 154 -12.87 -6.19 1.32
CA PRO A 154 -14.22 -6.35 1.87
C PRO A 154 -14.41 -5.67 3.24
N TYR A 155 -13.32 -5.21 3.86
CA TYR A 155 -13.33 -4.48 5.13
C TYR A 155 -13.70 -3.01 4.92
#